data_AF-A0A4Q5SY95-F1
#
_entry.id   AF-A0A4Q5SY95-F1
#
_cell.length_a   1.000
_cell.length_b   1.000
_cell.length_c   1.000
_cell.angle_alpha   90.00
_cell.angle_beta   90.00
_cell.angle_gamma   90.00
#
_symmetry.space_group_name_H-M   'P 1'
#
loop_
_entity.id
_entity.type
_entity.pdbx_description
1 polymer ?
#
loop_
_entity_poly.entity_id
_entity_poly.type
_entity_poly.pdbx_seq_one_letter_code
_entity_poly.pdbx_strand_id
1 'polypeptide(L)'
;MNEADQLLAGFHPVASRVLFHQLNAFETAAGGINRKDNESAHRVLCEQHTRTLRAALESEAQHFLQQHRDAPRIGAIDLHLRQLVQDYLYQFLQRCG
;
A
#
# COMPACT_ATOMS: atom_id res chain seq x y z
N MET A 1 3.46 -25.35 3.55
CA MET A 1 3.53 -23.89 3.47
C MET A 1 4.98 -23.54 3.21
N ASN A 2 5.29 -22.81 2.13
CA ASN A 2 6.66 -22.56 1.71
C ASN A 2 7.30 -21.49 2.61
N GLU A 3 8.59 -21.56 2.87
CA GLU A 3 9.32 -20.61 3.75
C GLU A 3 9.21 -19.16 3.22
N ALA A 4 9.18 -19.00 1.91
CA ALA A 4 8.93 -17.72 1.24
C ALA A 4 7.51 -17.16 1.54
N ASP A 5 6.49 -18.01 1.65
CA ASP A 5 5.12 -17.58 1.95
C ASP A 5 5.01 -17.11 3.41
N GLN A 6 5.70 -17.80 4.33
CA GLN A 6 5.77 -17.39 5.74
C GLN A 6 6.50 -16.07 5.92
N LEU A 7 7.58 -15.86 5.16
CA LEU A 7 8.33 -14.62 5.18
C LEU A 7 7.46 -13.48 4.62
N LEU A 8 6.84 -13.66 3.45
CA LEU A 8 5.90 -12.68 2.89
C LEU A 8 4.72 -12.38 3.81
N ALA A 9 4.24 -13.37 4.58
CA ALA A 9 3.20 -13.15 5.57
C ALA A 9 3.60 -12.12 6.64
N GLY A 10 4.89 -11.98 6.93
CA GLY A 10 5.44 -10.96 7.82
C GLY A 10 5.30 -9.52 7.30
N PHE A 11 5.09 -9.34 6.00
CA PHE A 11 4.86 -8.01 5.42
C PHE A 11 3.43 -7.51 5.60
N HIS A 12 2.43 -8.41 5.63
CA HIS A 12 1.01 -8.05 5.69
C HIS A 12 0.65 -7.14 6.88
N PRO A 13 1.11 -7.38 8.12
CA PRO A 13 0.78 -6.50 9.25
C PRO A 13 1.25 -5.06 9.03
N VAL A 14 2.43 -4.87 8.44
CA VAL A 14 3.00 -3.55 8.15
C VAL A 14 2.21 -2.86 7.04
N ALA A 15 1.99 -3.58 5.93
CA ALA A 15 1.25 -3.04 4.78
C ALA A 15 -0.20 -2.68 5.16
N SER A 16 -0.88 -3.52 5.93
CA SER A 16 -2.24 -3.25 6.43
C SER A 16 -2.30 -2.02 7.33
N ARG A 17 -1.29 -1.81 8.20
CA ARG A 17 -1.20 -0.60 9.03
C ARG A 17 -1.03 0.66 8.18
N VAL A 18 -0.14 0.61 7.17
CA VAL A 18 0.08 1.72 6.24
C VAL A 18 -1.21 2.03 5.46
N LEU A 19 -1.89 1.00 4.94
CA LEU A 19 -3.17 1.15 4.25
C LEU A 19 -4.22 1.80 5.16
N PHE A 20 -4.40 1.29 6.38
CA PHE A 20 -5.42 1.80 7.31
C PHE A 20 -5.16 3.26 7.68
N HIS A 21 -3.91 3.62 7.99
CA HIS A 21 -3.55 5.01 8.25
C HIS A 21 -3.88 5.92 7.07
N GLN A 22 -3.57 5.45 5.85
CA GLN A 22 -3.82 6.23 4.65
C GLN A 22 -5.30 6.37 4.29
N LEU A 23 -6.10 5.32 4.54
CA LEU A 23 -7.56 5.37 4.41
C LEU A 23 -8.16 6.39 5.37
N ASN A 24 -7.79 6.36 6.66
CA ASN A 24 -8.30 7.33 7.63
C ASN A 24 -7.94 8.78 7.26
N ALA A 25 -6.70 9.00 6.80
CA ALA A 25 -6.25 10.32 6.36
C ALA A 25 -7.04 10.79 5.13
N PHE A 26 -7.29 9.89 4.17
CA PHE A 26 -8.12 10.18 3.00
C PHE A 26 -9.56 10.49 3.39
N GLU A 27 -10.21 9.65 4.21
CA GLU A 27 -11.60 9.83 4.65
C GLU A 27 -11.78 11.17 5.39
N THR A 28 -10.81 11.54 6.24
CA THR A 28 -10.82 12.83 6.94
C THR A 28 -10.74 14.00 5.96
N ALA A 29 -9.85 13.93 4.98
CA ALA A 29 -9.68 14.99 3.98
C ALA A 29 -10.86 15.06 3.00
N ALA A 30 -11.42 13.91 2.62
CA ALA A 30 -12.55 13.79 1.72
C ALA A 30 -13.87 14.21 2.38
N GLY A 31 -13.99 14.12 3.70
CA GLY A 31 -15.20 14.51 4.45
C GLY A 31 -15.62 15.97 4.27
N GLY A 32 -14.69 16.85 3.85
CA GLY A 32 -14.98 18.25 3.50
C GLY A 32 -15.36 18.48 2.04
N ILE A 33 -15.28 17.46 1.18
CA ILE A 33 -15.50 17.58 -0.26
C ILE A 33 -16.91 17.06 -0.60
N ASN A 34 -17.79 17.95 -1.06
CA ASN A 34 -19.01 17.49 -1.71
C ASN A 34 -18.65 16.92 -3.09
N ARG A 35 -18.64 15.58 -3.18
CA ARG A 35 -18.25 14.86 -4.39
C ARG A 35 -19.10 15.20 -5.63
N LYS A 36 -20.36 15.61 -5.45
CA LYS A 36 -21.25 16.01 -6.56
C LYS A 36 -20.86 17.36 -7.17
N ASP A 37 -20.34 18.26 -6.34
CA ASP A 37 -20.02 19.62 -6.74
C ASP A 37 -18.54 19.78 -7.11
N ASN A 38 -17.69 18.87 -6.64
CA ASN A 38 -16.24 19.00 -6.73
C ASN A 38 -15.52 17.66 -6.99
N GLU A 39 -15.97 16.95 -8.02
CA GLU A 39 -15.38 15.67 -8.46
C GLU A 39 -13.88 15.80 -8.78
N SER A 40 -13.47 16.92 -9.37
CA SER A 40 -12.05 17.18 -9.70
C SER A 40 -11.18 17.26 -8.44
N ALA A 41 -11.64 17.95 -7.40
CA ALA A 41 -10.94 18.03 -6.12
C ALA A 41 -10.84 16.64 -5.45
N HIS A 42 -11.92 15.86 -5.49
CA HIS A 42 -11.93 14.49 -4.98
C HIS A 42 -10.93 13.59 -5.74
N ARG A 43 -10.88 13.69 -7.07
CA ARG A 43 -9.93 12.94 -7.90
C ARG A 43 -8.47 13.33 -7.60
N VAL A 44 -8.17 14.62 -7.46
CA VAL A 44 -6.83 15.09 -7.08
C VAL A 44 -6.42 14.54 -5.71
N LEU A 45 -7.35 14.57 -4.73
CA LEU A 45 -7.12 14.00 -3.41
C LEU A 45 -6.83 12.49 -3.50
N CYS A 46 -7.62 11.77 -4.31
CA CYS A 46 -7.42 10.35 -4.55
C CYS A 46 -6.04 10.02 -5.12
N GLU A 47 -5.62 10.76 -6.15
CA GLU A 47 -4.32 10.59 -6.79
C GLU A 47 -3.18 10.91 -5.83
N GLN A 48 -3.32 11.98 -5.02
CA GLN A 48 -2.33 12.35 -4.01
C GLN A 48 -2.17 11.24 -2.95
N HIS A 49 -3.29 10.77 -2.39
CA HIS A 49 -3.23 9.73 -1.36
C HIS A 49 -2.75 8.38 -1.90
N THR A 50 -3.06 8.05 -3.16
CA THR A 50 -2.53 6.85 -3.83
C THR A 50 -1.01 6.92 -4.00
N ARG A 51 -0.47 8.08 -4.42
CA ARG A 51 0.98 8.28 -4.56
C ARG A 51 1.69 8.15 -3.21
N THR A 52 1.14 8.76 -2.16
CA THR A 52 1.67 8.65 -0.80
C THR A 52 1.64 7.20 -0.31
N LEU A 53 0.54 6.48 -0.54
CA LEU A 53 0.43 5.06 -0.19
C LEU A 53 1.50 4.22 -0.87
N ARG A 54 1.70 4.44 -2.18
CA ARG A 54 2.69 3.72 -2.98
C ARG A 54 4.08 3.93 -2.41
N ALA A 55 4.48 5.18 -2.20
CA ALA A 55 5.81 5.49 -1.67
C ALA A 55 6.03 4.84 -0.29
N ALA A 56 5.03 4.88 0.59
CA ALA A 56 5.12 4.25 1.90
C ALA A 56 5.27 2.73 1.81
N LEU A 57 4.44 2.06 1.01
CA LEU A 57 4.50 0.60 0.82
C LEU A 57 5.79 0.15 0.14
N GLU A 58 6.28 0.88 -0.85
CA GLU A 58 7.57 0.61 -1.51
C GLU A 58 8.74 0.79 -0.55
N SER A 59 8.72 1.83 0.29
CA SER A 59 9.73 2.04 1.33
C SER A 59 9.75 0.90 2.36
N GLU A 60 8.58 0.47 2.83
CA GLU A 60 8.48 -0.67 3.76
C GLU A 60 8.92 -1.98 3.09
N ALA A 61 8.57 -2.18 1.81
CA ALA A 61 9.00 -3.32 1.04
C ALA A 61 10.54 -3.38 0.89
N GLN A 62 11.17 -2.23 0.64
CA GLN A 62 12.64 -2.15 0.56
C GLN A 62 13.29 -2.44 1.91
N HIS A 63 12.78 -1.90 3.02
CA HIS A 63 13.28 -2.24 4.35
C HIS A 63 13.13 -3.73 4.66
N PHE A 64 11.99 -4.30 4.31
CA PHE A 64 11.72 -5.71 4.49
C PHE A 64 12.71 -6.59 3.70
N LEU A 65 12.98 -6.26 2.43
CA LEU A 65 14.00 -6.96 1.64
C LEU A 65 15.41 -6.81 2.23
N GLN A 66 15.76 -5.65 2.76
CA GLN A 66 17.07 -5.44 3.41
C GLN A 66 17.23 -6.29 4.67
N GLN A 67 16.19 -6.40 5.48
CA GLN A 67 16.18 -7.25 6.69
C GLN A 67 16.34 -8.74 6.36
N HIS A 68 15.91 -9.15 5.17
CA HIS A 68 15.93 -10.54 4.70
C HIS A 68 16.90 -10.77 3.54
N ARG A 69 17.92 -9.93 3.37
CA ARG A 69 18.84 -9.99 2.21
C ARG A 69 19.54 -11.34 2.02
N ASP A 70 19.76 -12.04 3.14
CA ASP A 70 20.46 -13.32 3.19
C ASP A 70 19.49 -14.52 3.05
N ALA A 71 18.19 -14.25 2.87
CA ALA A 71 17.19 -15.28 2.69
C ALA A 71 17.35 -15.99 1.32
N PRO A 72 17.22 -17.33 1.28
CA PRO A 72 17.20 -18.04 0.02
C PRO A 72 16.02 -17.55 -0.84
N ARG A 73 16.27 -17.36 -2.14
CA ARG A 73 15.26 -16.92 -3.15
C ARG A 73 14.78 -15.47 -3.00
N ILE A 74 15.64 -14.56 -2.52
CA ILE A 74 15.35 -13.12 -2.40
C ILE A 74 14.73 -12.50 -3.67
N GLY A 75 15.13 -12.93 -4.87
CA GLY A 75 14.56 -12.43 -6.13
C GLY A 75 13.08 -12.83 -6.33
N ALA A 76 12.68 -14.02 -5.90
CA ALA A 76 11.27 -14.41 -5.92
C ALA A 76 10.47 -13.65 -4.87
N ILE A 77 11.06 -13.41 -3.68
CA ILE A 77 10.45 -12.61 -2.61
C ILE A 77 10.21 -11.16 -3.09
N ASP A 78 11.17 -10.52 -3.74
CA ASP A 78 11.03 -9.17 -4.32
C ASP A 78 9.85 -9.10 -5.30
N LEU A 79 9.72 -10.07 -6.22
CA LEU A 79 8.62 -10.09 -7.17
C LEU A 79 7.25 -10.18 -6.49
N HIS A 80 7.08 -11.09 -5.52
CA HIS A 80 5.82 -11.24 -4.79
C HIS A 80 5.53 -10.02 -3.91
N LEU A 81 6.56 -9.40 -3.33
CA LEU A 81 6.41 -8.21 -2.53
C LEU A 81 5.90 -7.03 -3.37
N ARG A 82 6.39 -6.88 -4.60
CA ARG A 82 5.86 -5.89 -5.55
C ARG A 82 4.39 -6.16 -5.90
N GLN A 83 4.00 -7.43 -6.07
CA GLN A 83 2.60 -7.79 -6.30
C GLN A 83 1.73 -7.41 -5.10
N LEU A 84 2.17 -7.73 -3.88
CA LEU A 84 1.47 -7.34 -2.65
C LEU A 84 1.29 -5.82 -2.56
N VAL A 85 2.34 -5.04 -2.84
CA VAL A 85 2.24 -3.57 -2.88
C VAL A 85 1.14 -3.12 -3.85
N GLN A 86 1.05 -3.72 -5.04
CA GLN A 86 -0.02 -3.40 -6.00
C GLN A 86 -1.40 -3.79 -5.49
N ASP A 87 -1.54 -4.93 -4.82
CA ASP A 87 -2.83 -5.37 -4.25
C ASP A 87 -3.34 -4.40 -3.18
N TYR A 88 -2.46 -3.92 -2.30
CA TYR A 88 -2.81 -2.92 -1.30
C TYR A 88 -3.17 -1.56 -1.92
N LEU A 89 -2.48 -1.16 -2.99
CA LEU A 89 -2.84 0.04 -3.75
C LEU A 89 -4.21 -0.09 -4.41
N TYR A 90 -4.50 -1.26 -4.98
CA TYR A 90 -5.80 -1.53 -5.59
C TYR A 90 -6.93 -1.49 -4.56
N GLN A 91 -6.72 -2.07 -3.38
CA GLN A 91 -7.69 -1.97 -2.27
C GLN A 91 -7.97 -0.53 -1.87
N PHE A 92 -6.95 0.33 -1.83
CA PHE A 92 -7.15 1.77 -1.59
C PHE A 92 -7.96 2.43 -2.71
N LEU A 93 -7.62 2.16 -3.97
CA LEU A 93 -8.34 2.71 -5.13
C LEU A 93 -9.81 2.28 -5.16
N GLN A 94 -10.15 1.06 -4.72
CA GLN A 94 -11.54 0.62 -4.61
C GLN A 94 -12.35 1.39 -3.55
N ARG A 95 -11.69 1.91 -2.51
CA ARG A 95 -12.32 2.75 -1.47
C ARG A 95 -12.37 4.22 -1.85
N CYS A 96 -11.42 4.63 -2.68
CA CYS A 96 -11.29 6.00 -3.15
C CYS A 96 -12.15 6.29 -4.40
N GLY A 97 -12.37 5.28 -5.25
CA GLY A 97 -13.27 5.34 -6.40
C GLY A 97 -14.72 5.46 -6.01
#